data_AF-A0A819QBL1-F1
#
_entry.id   AF-A0A819QBL1-F1
#
_cell.length_a   1.000
_cell.length_b   1.000
_cell.length_c   1.000
_cell.angle_alpha   90.00
_cell.angle_beta   90.00
_cell.angle_gamma   90.00
#
_symmetry.space_group_name_H-M   'P 1'
#
loop_
_entity.id
_entity.type
_entity.pdbx_description
1 polymer ?
#
loop_
_entity_poly.entity_id
_entity_poly.type
_entity_poly.pdbx_seq_one_letter_code
_entity_poly.pdbx_strand_id
1 'polypeptide(L)'
;MDGSLAGSVRHWDIIPWDRDFDFFVPKNDKELLERQFPIEQHKMSLYIRPGSLKHGPTKIFPESKSKVIPSTRRYPFIDIFYYDENKTHIWEHKQCCHHNISKSVVFPLSIRPLGSLWLPAPRNPFDYFQELHPPLFSHVESECHVRGYAANIMKVMFKPPMIVQCKTLSRMYPFVERRKNNIERLILDGEVLQTMST
;
A
#
# COMPACT_ATOMS: atom_id res chain seq x y z
N MET A 1 3.79 3.23 5.24
CA MET A 1 3.87 4.03 3.98
C MET A 1 3.14 3.23 2.93
N ASP A 2 2.25 3.86 2.17
CA ASP A 2 1.16 3.17 1.46
C ASP A 2 1.51 2.84 0.00
N GLY A 3 2.24 1.74 -0.21
CA GLY A 3 2.61 1.23 -1.55
C GLY A 3 1.41 0.67 -2.31
N SER A 4 0.49 0.01 -1.59
CA SER A 4 -0.77 -0.51 -2.15
C SER A 4 -1.62 0.58 -2.81
N LEU A 5 -1.87 1.69 -2.11
CA LEU A 5 -2.66 2.79 -2.66
C LEU A 5 -1.96 3.45 -3.84
N ALA A 6 -0.63 3.60 -3.77
CA ALA A 6 0.14 4.18 -4.86
C ALA A 6 0.07 3.30 -6.11
N GLY A 7 0.11 1.97 -5.92
CA GLY A 7 -0.15 0.99 -6.96
C GLY A 7 -1.56 1.13 -7.54
N SER A 8 -2.59 1.11 -6.69
CA SER A 8 -3.98 1.26 -7.12
C SER A 8 -4.23 2.54 -7.93
N VAL A 9 -3.59 3.65 -7.55
CA VAL A 9 -3.68 4.93 -8.27
C VAL A 9 -2.88 4.89 -9.57
N ARG A 10 -1.69 4.29 -9.60
CA ARG A 10 -0.78 4.41 -10.73
C ARG A 10 -0.91 3.30 -11.76
N HIS A 11 -1.32 2.10 -11.34
CA HIS A 11 -1.24 0.87 -12.12
C HIS A 11 -2.55 0.07 -12.12
N TRP A 12 -3.55 0.47 -11.31
CA TRP A 12 -4.70 -0.37 -10.94
C TRP A 12 -4.30 -1.74 -10.38
N ASP A 13 -3.07 -1.86 -9.88
CA ASP A 13 -2.46 -3.08 -9.36
C ASP A 13 -1.31 -2.68 -8.42
N ILE A 14 -0.64 -3.64 -7.79
CA ILE A 14 0.58 -3.38 -7.04
C ILE A 14 1.64 -2.69 -7.93
N ILE A 15 2.47 -1.84 -7.33
CA ILE A 15 3.63 -1.28 -8.03
C ILE A 15 4.53 -2.44 -8.49
N PRO A 16 4.93 -2.52 -9.77
CA PRO A 16 5.59 -3.70 -10.32
C PRO A 16 6.92 -4.11 -9.66
N TRP A 17 7.59 -3.18 -9.00
CA TRP A 17 8.83 -3.40 -8.24
C TRP A 17 8.63 -3.39 -6.72
N ASP A 18 7.39 -3.25 -6.27
CA ASP A 18 7.03 -3.37 -4.87
C ASP A 18 6.73 -4.83 -4.51
N ARG A 19 6.79 -5.16 -3.23
CA ARG A 19 6.91 -6.56 -2.78
C ARG A 19 5.90 -6.98 -1.72
N ASP A 20 5.19 -6.04 -1.13
CA ASP A 20 4.20 -6.27 -0.10
C ASP A 20 2.92 -5.47 -0.39
N PHE A 21 1.88 -5.81 0.36
CA PHE A 21 0.65 -5.03 0.39
C PHE A 21 0.54 -4.38 1.76
N ASP A 22 0.36 -3.07 1.79
CA ASP A 22 0.03 -2.29 2.99
C ASP A 22 -1.48 -2.11 3.09
N PHE A 23 -2.04 -2.28 4.30
CA PHE A 23 -3.42 -1.91 4.63
C PHE A 23 -3.48 -1.17 5.96
N PHE A 24 -4.44 -0.26 6.09
CA PHE A 24 -4.74 0.45 7.34
C PHE A 24 -6.08 -0.02 7.92
N VAL A 25 -6.08 -0.29 9.23
CA VAL A 25 -7.26 -0.77 9.96
C VAL A 25 -7.44 0.07 11.23
N PRO A 26 -8.68 0.38 11.67
CA PRO A 26 -8.89 0.98 12.98
C PRO A 26 -8.20 0.15 14.05
N LYS A 27 -7.42 0.78 14.93
CA LYS A 27 -6.75 0.07 16.01
C LYS A 27 -7.71 -0.74 16.89
N ASN A 28 -8.93 -0.25 17.08
CA ASN A 28 -9.94 -0.94 17.89
C ASN A 28 -10.41 -2.26 17.25
N ASP A 29 -10.23 -2.43 15.94
CA ASP A 29 -10.58 -3.65 15.21
C ASP A 29 -9.44 -4.67 15.19
N LYS A 30 -8.29 -4.37 15.84
CA LYS A 30 -7.14 -5.27 15.89
C LYS A 30 -7.51 -6.64 16.44
N GLU A 31 -8.14 -6.69 17.62
CA GLU A 31 -8.49 -7.97 18.25
C GLU A 31 -9.53 -8.73 17.42
N LEU A 32 -10.44 -8.01 16.77
CA LEU A 32 -11.43 -8.61 15.87
C LEU A 32 -10.74 -9.25 14.68
N LEU A 33 -9.81 -8.54 14.03
CA LEU A 33 -9.02 -9.06 12.92
C LEU A 33 -8.24 -10.29 13.34
N GLU A 34 -7.56 -10.27 14.49
CA GLU A 34 -6.79 -11.41 14.99
C GLU A 34 -7.65 -12.65 15.28
N ARG A 35 -8.90 -12.46 15.72
CA ARG A 35 -9.84 -13.57 16.00
C ARG A 35 -10.55 -14.07 14.75
N GLN A 36 -10.94 -13.18 13.85
CA GLN A 36 -11.77 -13.49 12.69
C GLN A 36 -10.96 -13.89 11.46
N PHE A 37 -9.67 -13.54 11.37
CA PHE A 37 -8.84 -14.05 10.30
C PHE A 37 -8.79 -15.58 10.44
N PRO A 38 -9.37 -16.37 9.50
CA PRO A 38 -9.46 -17.80 9.68
C PRO A 38 -8.11 -18.41 9.29
N ILE A 39 -7.13 -18.26 10.18
CA ILE A 39 -5.77 -18.80 10.09
C ILE A 39 -5.84 -20.28 9.70
N GLU A 40 -6.73 -21.02 10.36
CA GLU A 40 -6.95 -22.45 10.11
C GLU A 40 -7.70 -22.74 8.80
N GLN A 41 -8.79 -22.03 8.48
CA GLN A 41 -9.60 -22.34 7.29
C GLN A 41 -8.88 -21.98 5.99
N HIS A 42 -8.06 -20.92 5.99
CA HIS A 42 -7.35 -20.45 4.80
C HIS A 42 -5.89 -20.95 4.72
N LYS A 43 -5.43 -21.76 5.68
CA LYS A 43 -4.01 -22.19 5.81
C LYS A 43 -3.05 -20.99 5.77
N MET A 44 -3.47 -19.91 6.40
CA MET A 44 -2.73 -18.65 6.51
C MET A 44 -2.14 -18.60 7.90
N SER A 45 -0.87 -18.21 8.03
CA SER A 45 -0.29 -17.93 9.34
C SER A 45 -0.30 -16.43 9.58
N LEU A 46 -0.81 -16.06 10.74
CA LEU A 46 -0.64 -14.72 11.26
C LEU A 46 0.69 -14.70 12.03
N TYR A 47 1.67 -13.97 11.51
CA TYR A 47 2.86 -13.64 12.30
C TYR A 47 2.68 -12.24 12.84
N ILE A 48 1.94 -12.17 13.94
CA ILE A 48 2.11 -11.05 14.85
C ILE A 48 3.49 -11.25 15.43
N ARG A 49 4.44 -10.37 15.11
CA ARG A 49 5.74 -10.36 15.78
C ARG A 49 5.50 -10.26 17.30
N PRO A 50 5.68 -11.32 18.10
CA PRO A 50 5.50 -11.22 19.54
C PRO A 50 6.79 -10.58 20.08
N GLY A 51 6.66 -9.47 20.79
CA GLY A 51 7.81 -8.80 21.38
C GLY A 51 8.55 -7.88 20.40
N SER A 52 8.05 -6.67 20.24
CA SER A 52 8.58 -5.58 21.06
C SER A 52 7.68 -4.37 20.88
N LEU A 53 7.35 -3.71 21.98
CA LEU A 53 7.24 -2.24 21.97
C LEU A 53 8.37 -1.71 21.04
N LYS A 54 8.14 -0.96 19.96
CA LYS A 54 7.14 0.09 19.83
C LYS A 54 6.54 0.43 18.43
N HIS A 55 6.99 -0.02 17.24
CA HIS A 55 6.61 0.73 15.99
C HIS A 55 6.51 -0.05 14.64
N GLY A 56 5.82 -1.20 14.51
CA GLY A 56 5.72 -1.87 13.19
C GLY A 56 4.40 -2.61 12.90
N PRO A 57 4.10 -2.88 11.62
CA PRO A 57 2.85 -3.51 11.17
C PRO A 57 2.72 -4.98 11.60
N THR A 58 1.48 -5.46 11.69
CA THR A 58 1.15 -6.89 11.79
C THR A 58 1.37 -7.54 10.43
N LYS A 59 2.08 -8.68 10.38
CA LYS A 59 2.38 -9.39 9.13
C LYS A 59 1.50 -10.62 8.95
N ILE A 60 0.89 -10.74 7.77
CA ILE A 60 0.07 -11.87 7.38
C ILE A 60 0.73 -12.58 6.20
N PHE A 61 0.89 -13.91 6.24
CA PHE A 61 1.45 -14.67 5.13
C PHE A 61 0.86 -16.09 5.02
N PRO A 62 0.89 -16.71 3.83
CA PRO A 62 0.42 -18.09 3.66
C PRO A 62 1.40 -19.09 4.30
N GLU A 63 0.91 -20.03 5.11
CA GLU A 63 1.78 -20.94 5.88
C GLU A 63 2.57 -21.91 5.00
N SER A 64 1.98 -22.38 3.91
CA SER A 64 2.59 -23.37 3.03
C SER A 64 3.23 -22.77 1.78
N LYS A 65 2.83 -21.54 1.41
CA LYS A 65 3.26 -20.88 0.17
C LYS A 65 4.27 -19.75 0.38
N SER A 66 4.60 -19.43 1.62
CA SER A 66 5.61 -18.41 1.92
C SER A 66 6.99 -19.02 2.17
N LYS A 67 8.01 -18.38 1.61
CA LYS A 67 9.42 -18.72 1.82
C LYS A 67 9.90 -18.08 3.12
N VAL A 68 10.56 -18.87 3.96
CA VAL A 68 11.27 -18.34 5.14
C VAL A 68 12.45 -17.49 4.65
N ILE A 69 12.53 -16.28 5.16
CA ILE A 69 13.66 -15.37 4.96
C ILE A 69 14.34 -15.14 6.32
N PRO A 70 15.61 -14.66 6.36
CA PRO A 70 16.31 -14.42 7.62
C PRO A 70 15.48 -13.57 8.62
N SER A 71 15.79 -13.64 9.92
CA SER A 71 15.06 -12.89 10.97
C SER A 71 13.56 -13.23 11.12
N THR A 72 13.20 -14.52 10.97
CA THR A 72 11.85 -15.10 11.24
C THR A 72 10.71 -14.49 10.43
N ARG A 73 11.01 -13.85 9.30
CA ARG A 73 9.98 -13.33 8.39
C ARG A 73 9.70 -14.36 7.30
N ARG A 74 8.50 -14.34 6.72
CA ARG A 74 8.17 -15.13 5.53
C ARG A 74 7.65 -14.23 4.43
N TYR A 75 7.89 -14.62 3.19
CA TYR A 75 7.53 -13.85 1.99
C TYR A 75 6.78 -14.74 0.98
N PRO A 76 5.74 -14.27 0.28
CA PRO A 76 5.13 -12.93 0.37
C PRO A 76 4.36 -12.70 1.67
N PHE A 77 4.12 -11.44 2.03
CA PHE A 77 3.35 -11.04 3.20
C PHE A 77 2.51 -9.79 2.91
N ILE A 78 1.52 -9.56 3.76
CA ILE A 78 0.72 -8.34 3.85
C ILE A 78 1.09 -7.65 5.16
N ASP A 79 1.28 -6.34 5.12
CA ASP A 79 1.47 -5.46 6.26
C ASP A 79 0.16 -4.78 6.65
N ILE A 80 -0.30 -5.04 7.88
CA ILE A 80 -1.45 -4.39 8.49
C ILE A 80 -0.95 -3.32 9.47
N PHE A 81 -1.15 -2.07 9.10
CA PHE A 81 -0.96 -0.91 9.95
C PHE A 81 -2.26 -0.59 10.67
N TYR A 82 -2.14 -0.07 11.89
CA TYR A 82 -3.28 0.39 12.66
C TYR A 82 -3.26 1.90 12.75
N TYR A 83 -4.44 2.52 12.80
CA TYR A 83 -4.56 3.95 13.08
C TYR A 83 -5.40 4.21 14.33
N ASP A 84 -5.02 5.26 15.07
CA ASP A 84 -5.90 5.91 16.04
C ASP A 84 -6.66 7.04 15.32
N GLU A 85 -7.73 7.53 15.93
CA GLU A 85 -8.55 8.60 15.37
C GLU A 85 -9.16 9.50 16.43
N ASN A 86 -9.50 10.73 16.04
CA ASN A 86 -10.40 11.61 16.78
C ASN A 86 -11.60 12.02 15.90
N LYS A 87 -12.31 13.09 16.26
CA LYS A 87 -13.47 13.57 15.50
C LYS A 87 -13.14 13.97 14.06
N THR A 88 -11.93 14.47 13.80
CA THR A 88 -11.58 15.11 12.53
C THR A 88 -10.39 14.48 11.81
N HIS A 89 -9.53 13.71 12.48
CA HIS A 89 -8.31 13.16 11.91
C HIS A 89 -8.09 11.69 12.29
N ILE A 90 -7.23 11.03 11.50
CA ILE A 90 -6.61 9.74 11.80
C ILE A 90 -5.09 9.88 11.80
N TRP A 91 -4.38 9.01 12.51
CA TRP A 91 -2.91 8.93 12.49
C TRP A 91 -2.44 7.51 12.78
N GLU A 92 -1.28 7.12 12.26
CA GLU A 92 -0.73 5.78 12.47
C GLU A 92 -0.48 5.52 13.97
N HIS A 93 -0.99 4.39 14.47
CA HIS A 93 -0.90 4.01 15.87
C HIS A 93 0.55 3.76 16.27
N LYS A 94 1.02 4.50 17.30
CA LYS A 94 2.38 4.39 17.83
C LYS A 94 3.43 4.48 16.71
N GLN A 95 3.48 5.57 15.96
CA GLN A 95 4.62 5.88 15.11
C GLN A 95 5.19 7.25 15.52
N CYS A 96 6.51 7.40 15.54
CA CYS A 96 7.16 8.61 16.06
C CYS A 96 6.90 9.89 15.24
N CYS A 97 6.33 9.74 14.04
CA CYS A 97 5.99 10.83 13.12
C CYS A 97 4.51 10.70 12.75
N HIS A 98 3.60 11.04 13.68
CA HIS A 98 2.17 11.04 13.44
C HIS A 98 1.82 12.07 12.35
N HIS A 99 1.57 11.60 11.13
CA HIS A 99 0.91 12.41 10.11
C HIS A 99 -0.58 12.41 10.43
N ASN A 100 -1.10 13.58 10.80
CA ASN A 100 -2.52 13.76 11.08
C ASN A 100 -3.23 13.94 9.74
N ILE A 101 -3.96 12.92 9.33
CA ILE A 101 -4.68 12.90 8.06
C ILE A 101 -6.14 13.24 8.35
N SER A 102 -6.68 14.21 7.63
CA SER A 102 -8.06 14.65 7.73
C SER A 102 -9.02 13.51 7.37
N LYS A 103 -10.01 13.26 8.21
CA LYS A 103 -11.06 12.29 7.90
C LYS A 103 -11.84 12.65 6.64
N SER A 104 -11.90 13.93 6.26
CA SER A 104 -12.57 14.38 5.03
C SER A 104 -11.86 13.92 3.75
N VAL A 105 -10.54 13.71 3.77
CA VAL A 105 -9.77 13.21 2.63
C VAL A 105 -9.81 11.67 2.53
N VAL A 106 -10.04 11.01 3.67
CA VAL A 106 -10.15 9.53 3.76
C VAL A 106 -11.58 9.05 3.54
N PHE A 107 -12.56 9.65 4.20
CA PHE A 107 -13.92 9.11 4.34
C PHE A 107 -15.00 9.90 3.60
N PRO A 108 -16.11 9.23 3.21
CA PRO A 108 -16.28 7.79 3.17
C PRO A 108 -15.33 7.20 2.13
N LEU A 109 -14.97 5.95 2.32
CA LEU A 109 -14.04 5.25 1.45
C LEU A 109 -14.62 5.17 0.03
N SER A 110 -13.73 5.29 -0.96
CA SER A 110 -14.02 4.98 -2.36
C SER A 110 -13.58 3.54 -2.65
N ILE A 111 -14.15 2.92 -3.68
CA ILE A 111 -13.66 1.60 -4.13
C ILE A 111 -12.70 1.83 -5.29
N ARG A 112 -11.50 1.23 -5.22
CA ARG A 112 -10.50 1.31 -6.28
C ARG A 112 -9.95 -0.07 -6.63
N PRO A 113 -9.50 -0.27 -7.89
CA PRO A 113 -8.91 -1.52 -8.32
C PRO A 113 -7.52 -1.72 -7.70
N LEU A 114 -7.22 -2.96 -7.32
CA LEU A 114 -5.91 -3.46 -6.94
C LEU A 114 -5.77 -4.88 -7.49
N GLY A 115 -5.24 -4.97 -8.71
CA GLY A 115 -5.19 -6.20 -9.50
C GLY A 115 -6.61 -6.64 -9.87
N SER A 116 -6.96 -7.88 -9.55
CA SER A 116 -8.31 -8.40 -9.78
C SER A 116 -9.33 -8.01 -8.69
N LEU A 117 -8.90 -7.30 -7.65
CA LEU A 117 -9.74 -6.94 -6.51
C LEU A 117 -10.20 -5.49 -6.58
N TRP A 118 -11.35 -5.23 -5.96
CA TRP A 118 -11.90 -3.90 -5.76
C TRP A 118 -11.98 -3.64 -4.27
N LEU A 119 -11.12 -2.77 -3.76
CA LEU A 119 -10.90 -2.61 -2.32
C LEU A 119 -11.22 -1.17 -1.87
N PRO A 120 -11.63 -0.99 -0.61
CA PRO A 120 -11.79 0.33 -0.02
C PRO A 120 -10.46 1.10 -0.02
N ALA A 121 -10.51 2.36 -0.44
CA ALA A 121 -9.41 3.30 -0.51
C ALA A 121 -9.87 4.68 0.01
N PRO A 122 -8.95 5.59 0.38
CA PRO A 122 -9.30 6.97 0.68
C PRO A 122 -10.16 7.61 -0.40
N ARG A 123 -11.12 8.45 0.00
CA ARG A 123 -11.98 9.23 -0.92
C ARG A 123 -11.14 10.00 -1.94
N ASN A 124 -10.13 10.72 -1.47
CA ASN A 124 -9.19 11.44 -2.31
C ASN A 124 -7.77 10.94 -2.06
N PRO A 125 -7.29 9.95 -2.86
CA PRO A 125 -5.94 9.41 -2.71
C PRO A 125 -4.83 10.46 -2.86
N PHE A 126 -5.02 11.50 -3.68
CA PHE A 126 -4.00 12.52 -3.90
C PHE A 126 -3.84 13.45 -2.70
N ASP A 127 -4.96 13.95 -2.18
CA ASP A 127 -4.94 14.76 -0.95
C ASP A 127 -4.44 13.91 0.23
N TYR A 128 -4.82 12.64 0.29
CA TYR A 128 -4.30 11.69 1.28
C TYR A 128 -2.77 11.58 1.21
N PHE A 129 -2.20 11.42 0.02
CA PHE A 129 -0.75 11.38 -0.17
C PHE A 129 -0.07 12.69 0.24
N GLN A 130 -0.70 13.82 -0.09
CA GLN A 130 -0.20 15.14 0.26
C GLN A 130 -0.18 15.38 1.78
N GLU A 131 -1.19 14.89 2.52
CA GLU A 131 -1.21 14.97 3.99
C GLU A 131 -0.32 13.91 4.64
N LEU A 132 -0.20 12.72 4.05
CA LEU A 132 0.57 11.60 4.61
C LEU A 132 2.08 11.86 4.61
N HIS A 133 2.66 12.29 3.49
CA HIS A 133 4.10 12.59 3.45
C HIS A 133 4.44 13.46 2.23
N PRO A 134 4.20 14.78 2.29
CA PRO A 134 4.30 15.65 1.13
C PRO A 134 5.61 15.48 0.34
N PRO A 135 6.81 15.48 0.96
CA PRO A 135 8.07 15.34 0.21
C PRO A 135 8.25 14.04 -0.58
N LEU A 136 7.52 12.97 -0.25
CA LEU A 136 7.66 11.67 -0.91
C LEU A 136 6.54 11.37 -1.90
N PHE A 137 5.39 12.04 -1.77
CA PHE A 137 4.22 11.72 -2.59
C PHE A 137 3.63 12.92 -3.35
N SER A 138 4.23 14.12 -3.27
CA SER A 138 3.84 15.27 -4.11
C SER A 138 3.83 14.97 -5.61
N HIS A 139 4.56 13.94 -6.04
CA HIS A 139 4.69 13.55 -7.45
C HIS A 139 4.30 12.09 -7.69
N VAL A 140 3.36 11.53 -6.90
CA VAL A 140 2.96 10.11 -7.02
C VAL A 140 2.49 9.73 -8.43
N GLU A 141 2.04 10.65 -9.28
CA GLU A 141 1.66 10.35 -10.67
C GLU A 141 2.85 10.35 -11.64
N SER A 142 3.82 11.24 -11.44
CA SER A 142 4.93 11.45 -12.38
C SER A 142 6.23 10.77 -11.97
N GLU A 143 6.43 10.53 -10.66
CA GLU A 143 7.65 10.01 -10.09
C GLU A 143 7.48 8.60 -9.53
N CYS A 144 8.33 7.71 -10.01
CA CYS A 144 8.36 6.30 -9.68
C CYS A 144 9.51 6.07 -8.70
N HIS A 145 9.14 5.86 -7.44
CA HIS A 145 10.08 5.66 -6.35
C HIS A 145 10.39 4.17 -6.23
N VAL A 146 11.66 3.81 -6.35
CA VAL A 146 12.14 2.46 -6.08
C VAL A 146 12.85 2.49 -4.74
N ARG A 147 12.35 1.71 -3.77
CA ARG A 147 13.02 1.60 -2.47
C ARG A 147 14.29 0.79 -2.61
N GLY A 148 15.35 1.28 -1.96
CA GLY A 148 16.63 0.61 -1.90
C GLY A 148 16.65 -0.69 -1.09
N TYR A 149 15.56 -1.10 -0.44
CA TYR A 149 15.55 -2.28 0.43
C TYR A 149 14.77 -3.44 -0.21
N ALA A 150 15.42 -4.60 -0.30
CA ALA A 150 14.84 -5.84 -0.79
C ALA A 150 14.38 -6.74 0.35
N ALA A 151 13.08 -6.68 0.67
CA ALA A 151 12.48 -7.42 1.78
C ALA A 151 12.66 -8.94 1.66
N ASN A 152 12.57 -9.51 0.45
CA ASN A 152 12.70 -10.94 0.20
C ASN A 152 14.12 -11.51 0.46
N ILE A 153 15.15 -10.67 0.47
CA ILE A 153 16.54 -11.07 0.77
C ILE A 153 17.16 -10.24 1.90
N MET A 154 16.36 -9.41 2.55
CA MET A 154 16.74 -8.46 3.60
C MET A 154 17.97 -7.60 3.29
N LYS A 155 18.16 -7.23 2.02
CA LYS A 155 19.36 -6.51 1.58
C LYS A 155 19.04 -5.12 1.09
N VAL A 156 19.85 -4.14 1.49
CA VAL A 156 19.86 -2.84 0.82
C VAL A 156 20.54 -3.03 -0.54
N MET A 157 19.76 -2.89 -1.60
CA MET A 157 20.19 -2.98 -3.00
C MET A 157 20.86 -1.69 -3.47
N PHE A 158 20.39 -0.53 -3.02
CA PHE A 158 20.96 0.78 -3.38
C PHE A 158 20.62 1.85 -2.34
N LYS A 159 21.51 2.85 -2.19
CA LYS A 159 21.34 4.05 -1.35
C LYS A 159 21.99 5.23 -2.08
N PRO A 160 21.29 6.37 -2.27
CA PRO A 160 19.91 6.68 -1.85
C PRO A 160 18.84 5.90 -2.65
N PRO A 161 17.56 5.93 -2.25
CA PRO A 161 16.45 5.45 -3.08
C PRO A 161 16.47 6.08 -4.48
N MET A 162 16.04 5.34 -5.50
CA MET A 162 16.00 5.84 -6.87
C MET A 162 14.63 6.45 -7.16
N ILE A 163 14.64 7.61 -7.80
CA ILE A 163 13.45 8.28 -8.32
C ILE A 163 13.64 8.39 -9.82
N VAL A 164 12.69 7.86 -10.59
CA VAL A 164 12.68 7.95 -12.06
C VAL A 164 11.35 8.53 -12.53
N GLN A 165 11.35 9.19 -13.68
CA GLN A 165 10.10 9.62 -14.30
C GLN A 165 9.30 8.39 -14.73
N CYS A 166 8.07 8.25 -14.25
CA CYS A 166 7.23 7.08 -14.52
C CYS A 166 7.03 6.82 -16.02
N LYS A 167 7.01 7.89 -16.83
CA LYS A 167 6.95 7.79 -18.30
C LYS A 167 8.08 6.95 -18.90
N THR A 168 9.26 6.90 -18.28
CA THR A 168 10.38 6.06 -18.76
C THR A 168 10.09 4.56 -18.64
N LEU A 169 9.10 4.19 -17.81
CA LEU A 169 8.70 2.82 -17.56
C LEU A 169 7.41 2.43 -18.30
N SER A 170 6.77 3.35 -19.03
CA SER A 170 5.45 3.15 -19.64
C SER A 170 5.43 2.11 -20.77
N ARG A 171 6.61 1.72 -21.28
CA ARG A 171 6.77 0.64 -22.26
C ARG A 171 6.87 -0.74 -21.61
N MET A 172 7.18 -0.79 -20.32
CA MET A 172 7.41 -2.04 -19.58
C MET A 172 6.25 -2.39 -18.64
N TYR A 173 5.59 -1.36 -18.10
CA TYR A 173 4.52 -1.53 -17.13
C TYR A 173 3.31 -0.69 -17.52
N PRO A 174 2.09 -1.16 -17.22
CA PRO A 174 0.88 -0.40 -17.47
C PRO A 174 0.74 0.76 -16.47
N PHE A 175 0.28 1.92 -16.94
CA PHE A 175 0.04 3.11 -16.12
C PHE A 175 -1.36 3.67 -16.35
N VAL A 176 -1.93 4.24 -15.29
CA VAL A 176 -3.22 4.92 -15.33
C VAL A 176 -3.03 6.34 -15.85
N GLU A 177 -3.67 6.65 -16.98
CA GLU A 177 -3.88 8.00 -17.48
C GLU A 177 -5.24 8.52 -17.01
N ARG A 178 -5.25 9.70 -16.38
CA ARG A 178 -6.47 10.39 -15.96
C ARG A 178 -6.85 11.46 -16.97
N ARG A 179 -8.12 11.47 -17.37
CA ARG A 179 -8.68 12.50 -18.24
C ARG A 179 -9.73 13.33 -17.51
N LYS A 180 -10.05 14.49 -18.08
CA LYS A 180 -11.22 15.28 -17.70
C LYS A 180 -12.46 14.40 -17.75
N ASN A 181 -13.40 14.60 -16.82
CA ASN A 181 -14.64 13.83 -16.61
C ASN A 181 -14.45 12.51 -15.82
N ASN A 182 -13.44 12.42 -14.97
CA ASN A 182 -13.20 11.25 -14.10
C ASN A 182 -13.07 9.93 -14.87
N ILE A 183 -12.49 9.98 -16.07
CA ILE A 183 -12.18 8.79 -16.86
C ILE A 183 -10.72 8.43 -16.60
N GLU A 184 -10.51 7.22 -16.11
CA GLU A 184 -9.18 6.63 -15.92
C GLU A 184 -8.96 5.54 -17.00
N ARG A 185 -7.78 5.51 -17.62
CA ARG A 185 -7.39 4.53 -18.65
C ARG A 185 -6.10 3.84 -18.26
N LEU A 186 -6.08 2.51 -18.27
CA LEU A 186 -4.85 1.75 -18.12
C LEU A 186 -4.15 1.63 -19.47
N ILE A 187 -2.93 2.12 -19.58
CA ILE A 187 -2.18 2.22 -20.83
C ILE A 187 -0.85 1.48 -20.70
N LEU A 188 -0.52 0.64 -21.68
CA LEU A 188 0.80 0.00 -21.81
C LEU A 188 1.33 0.24 -23.21
N ASP A 189 2.53 0.80 -23.31
CA ASP A 189 3.19 1.11 -24.60
C ASP A 189 2.32 1.92 -25.58
N GLY A 190 1.48 2.83 -25.04
CA GLY A 190 0.57 3.67 -25.81
C GLY A 190 -0.79 3.04 -26.12
N GLU A 191 -0.95 1.74 -25.89
CA GLU A 191 -2.21 1.01 -26.09
C GLU A 191 -3.10 1.06 -24.85
N VAL A 192 -4.39 1.34 -25.03
CA VAL A 192 -5.37 1.33 -23.94
C VAL A 192 -5.78 -0.12 -23.66
N LEU A 193 -5.39 -0.63 -22.50
CA LEU A 193 -5.75 -1.96 -22.04
C LEU A 193 -7.17 -2.02 -21.47
N GLN A 194 -7.55 -0.99 -20.71
CA GLN A 194 -8.85 -0.91 -20.03
C GLN A 194 -9.22 0.55 -19.74
N THR A 195 -10.52 0.85 -19.70
CA THR A 195 -11.06 2.18 -19.35
C THR A 195 -12.09 2.04 -18.24
N MET A 196 -12.09 2.98 -17.30
CA MET A 196 -13.04 3.06 -16.19
C MET A 196 -13.54 4.49 -16.01
N SER A 197 -14.79 4.61 -15.57
CA SER A 197 -15.35 5.85 -15.05
C SER A 197 -15.31 5.79 -13.53
N THR A 198 -14.73 6.81 -12.90
CA THR A 198 -14.59 6.94 -11.44
C THR A 198 -15.50 8.02 -10.86
#